data_AF-A0A3D2UXE3-F1
#
_entry.id   AF-A0A3D2UXE3-F1
#
_cell.length_a   1.000
_cell.length_b   1.000
_cell.length_c   1.000
_cell.angle_alpha   90.00
_cell.angle_beta   90.00
_cell.angle_gamma   90.00
#
_symmetry.space_group_name_H-M   'P 1'
#
loop_
_entity.id
_entity.type
_entity.pdbx_description
1 polymer ?
#
loop_
_entity_poly.entity_id
_entity_poly.type
_entity_poly.pdbx_seq_one_letter_code
_entity_poly.pdbx_strand_id
1 'polypeptide(L)'
;MKASYKLTSGGSALIETTHEGAPHEMVSVYHDNKNGKLTMTHYWAEHNQPKLVLAGMNNNTLTMDLASDSEIDVANEKHIHATSIQFEGADKMTQTWTSFAGGKQDMVVEMTFNRVK
;
A
#
# COMPACT_ATOMS: atom_id res chain seq x y z
N MET A 1 3.05 15.68 5.24
CA MET A 1 2.63 14.94 4.04
C MET A 1 1.11 14.87 4.01
N LYS A 2 0.51 14.74 2.83
CA LYS A 2 -0.93 14.52 2.67
C LYS A 2 -1.15 13.16 2.02
N ALA A 3 -2.30 12.57 2.33
CA ALA A 3 -2.83 11.45 1.60
C ALA A 3 -4.29 11.75 1.22
N SER A 4 -4.70 11.32 0.03
CA SER A 4 -6.08 11.40 -0.44
C SER A 4 -6.55 10.04 -0.93
N TYR A 5 -7.86 9.83 -0.79
CA TYR A 5 -8.53 8.57 -1.10
C TYR A 5 -9.73 8.85 -1.99
N LYS A 6 -9.80 8.18 -3.14
CA LYS A 6 -10.89 8.30 -4.09
C LYS A 6 -11.46 6.95 -4.44
N LEU A 7 -12.70 6.71 -4.03
CA LEU A 7 -13.48 5.58 -4.52
C LEU A 7 -13.95 5.89 -5.94
N THR A 8 -13.75 4.95 -6.86
CA THR A 8 -14.02 5.12 -8.29
C THR A 8 -14.61 3.84 -8.90
N SER A 9 -14.83 3.84 -10.22
CA SER A 9 -15.24 2.66 -10.99
C SER A 9 -16.49 1.97 -10.41
N GLY A 10 -17.50 2.75 -10.05
CA GLY A 10 -18.74 2.24 -9.44
C GLY A 10 -18.57 1.60 -8.07
N GLY A 11 -17.49 1.94 -7.34
CA GLY A 11 -17.21 1.38 -6.00
C GLY A 11 -16.27 0.17 -6.01
N SER A 12 -15.74 -0.23 -7.16
CA SER A 12 -14.87 -1.42 -7.28
C SER A 12 -13.39 -1.17 -7.09
N ALA A 13 -12.96 0.10 -7.08
CA ALA A 13 -11.55 0.46 -6.92
C ALA A 13 -11.39 1.69 -6.02
N LEU A 14 -10.39 1.64 -5.15
CA LEU A 14 -9.97 2.76 -4.31
C LEU A 14 -8.58 3.21 -4.76
N ILE A 15 -8.44 4.49 -5.10
CA ILE A 15 -7.15 5.12 -5.38
C ILE A 15 -6.71 5.83 -4.11
N GLU A 16 -5.58 5.44 -3.56
CA GLU A 16 -4.82 6.18 -2.56
C GLU A 16 -3.71 6.95 -3.27
N THR A 17 -3.53 8.21 -2.90
CA THR A 17 -2.36 9.02 -3.30
C THR A 17 -1.68 9.49 -2.02
N THR A 18 -0.43 9.06 -1.79
CA THR A 18 0.39 9.51 -0.66
C THR A 18 1.50 10.44 -1.16
N HIS A 19 1.98 11.32 -0.29
CA HIS A 19 2.91 12.39 -0.66
C HIS A 19 2.37 13.31 -1.76
N GLU A 20 1.05 13.55 -1.74
CA GLU A 20 0.35 14.32 -2.77
C GLU A 20 0.98 15.70 -3.00
N GLY A 21 1.30 15.98 -4.27
CA GLY A 21 1.95 17.22 -4.72
C GLY A 21 3.48 17.26 -4.57
N ALA A 22 4.11 16.20 -4.06
CA ALA A 22 5.57 16.08 -4.04
C ALA A 22 6.09 15.39 -5.32
N PRO A 23 7.36 15.63 -5.73
CA PRO A 23 7.95 14.92 -6.88
C PRO A 23 8.00 13.39 -6.76
N HIS A 24 7.90 12.87 -5.53
CA HIS A 24 7.89 11.44 -5.20
C HIS A 24 6.49 10.98 -4.73
N GLU A 25 5.43 11.59 -5.28
CA GLU A 25 4.06 11.13 -5.07
C GLU A 25 3.93 9.64 -5.42
N MET A 26 3.25 8.90 -4.55
CA MET A 26 3.02 7.46 -4.72
C MET A 26 1.53 7.18 -4.81
N VAL A 27 1.16 6.25 -5.68
CA VAL A 27 -0.24 5.88 -5.92
C VAL A 27 -0.43 4.41 -5.61
N SER A 28 -1.41 4.08 -4.77
CA SER A 28 -1.83 2.70 -4.51
C SER A 28 -3.26 2.51 -5.01
N VAL A 29 -3.48 1.49 -5.85
CA VAL A 29 -4.82 1.16 -6.36
C VAL A 29 -5.27 -0.16 -5.76
N TYR A 30 -6.27 -0.09 -4.88
CA TYR A 30 -6.89 -1.24 -4.24
C TYR A 30 -8.09 -1.72 -5.04
N HIS A 31 -8.22 -3.03 -5.17
CA HIS A 31 -9.35 -3.71 -5.81
C HIS A 31 -9.43 -5.16 -5.34
N ASP A 32 -10.58 -5.80 -5.50
CA ASP A 32 -10.69 -7.25 -5.31
C ASP A 32 -10.22 -7.99 -6.56
N ASN A 33 -9.39 -9.01 -6.38
CA ASN A 33 -9.04 -9.90 -7.48
C ASN A 33 -10.20 -10.84 -7.83
N LYS A 34 -10.01 -11.70 -8.85
CA LYS A 34 -11.03 -12.64 -9.33
C LYS A 34 -11.64 -13.57 -8.27
N ASN A 35 -10.96 -13.77 -7.13
CA ASN A 35 -11.41 -14.62 -6.04
C ASN A 35 -12.04 -13.81 -4.89
N GLY A 36 -12.30 -12.51 -5.08
CA GLY A 36 -12.83 -11.63 -4.03
C GLY A 36 -11.81 -11.30 -2.94
N LYS A 37 -10.51 -11.44 -3.22
CA LYS A 37 -9.44 -11.15 -2.26
C LYS A 37 -8.85 -9.77 -2.55
N LEU A 38 -8.87 -8.89 -1.55
CA LEU A 38 -8.32 -7.55 -1.64
C LEU A 38 -6.85 -7.59 -2.08
N THR A 39 -6.57 -6.80 -3.10
CA THR A 39 -5.29 -6.70 -3.79
C THR A 39 -4.97 -5.22 -4.01
N MET A 40 -3.70 -4.86 -4.00
CA MET A 40 -3.21 -3.50 -4.20
C MET A 40 -2.08 -3.52 -5.22
N THR A 41 -2.15 -2.66 -6.24
CA THR A 41 -0.98 -2.33 -7.05
C THR A 41 -0.43 -1.01 -6.55
N HIS A 42 0.84 -1.00 -6.14
CA HIS A 42 1.49 0.19 -5.62
C HIS A 42 2.51 0.74 -6.60
N TYR A 43 2.30 1.95 -7.09
CA TYR A 43 3.23 2.66 -7.97
C TYR A 43 4.20 3.47 -7.12
N TRP A 44 5.46 3.04 -7.11
CA TRP A 44 6.51 3.62 -6.28
C TRP A 44 7.42 4.58 -7.05
N ALA A 45 8.14 5.43 -6.33
CA ALA A 45 9.12 6.36 -6.89
C ALA A 45 10.34 5.65 -7.51
N GLU A 46 10.57 4.36 -7.21
CA GLU A 46 11.62 3.53 -7.83
C GLU A 46 11.21 2.98 -9.20
N HIS A 47 10.10 3.45 -9.79
CA HIS A 47 9.61 3.08 -11.11
C HIS A 47 9.20 1.61 -11.26
N ASN A 48 8.69 1.02 -10.18
CA ASN A 48 8.10 -0.31 -10.19
C ASN A 48 6.68 -0.31 -9.60
N GLN A 49 6.04 -1.49 -9.71
CA GLN A 49 4.64 -1.67 -9.39
C GLN A 49 4.34 -2.95 -8.58
N PRO A 50 4.87 -3.07 -7.33
CA PRO A 50 4.59 -4.23 -6.50
C PRO A 50 3.10 -4.49 -6.35
N LYS A 51 2.70 -5.73 -6.58
CA LYS A 51 1.35 -6.21 -6.30
C LYS A 51 1.33 -6.80 -4.91
N LEU A 52 0.58 -6.21 -4.00
CA LEU A 52 0.34 -6.77 -2.67
C LEU A 52 -1.04 -7.41 -2.60
N VAL A 53 -1.18 -8.42 -1.75
CA VAL A 53 -2.43 -9.13 -1.50
C VAL A 53 -2.69 -9.22 0.00
N LEU A 54 -3.97 -9.18 0.40
CA LEU A 54 -4.37 -9.30 1.80
C LEU A 54 -3.72 -10.52 2.46
N ALA A 55 -2.94 -10.30 3.51
CA ALA A 55 -2.30 -11.34 4.30
C ALA A 55 -3.11 -11.65 5.56
N GLY A 56 -3.70 -10.62 6.17
CA GLY A 56 -4.51 -10.76 7.36
C GLY A 56 -5.35 -9.53 7.62
N MET A 57 -6.42 -9.74 8.39
CA MET A 57 -7.24 -8.67 8.93
C MET A 57 -7.64 -9.06 10.35
N ASN A 58 -7.34 -8.19 11.30
CA ASN A 58 -7.85 -8.26 12.66
C ASN A 58 -8.68 -7.00 12.95
N ASN A 59 -9.26 -6.90 14.15
CA ASN A 59 -10.24 -5.88 14.54
C ASN A 59 -10.04 -4.49 13.91
N ASN A 60 -8.83 -3.96 13.91
CA ASN A 60 -8.53 -2.64 13.39
C ASN A 60 -7.27 -2.57 12.52
N THR A 61 -6.65 -3.70 12.19
CA THR A 61 -5.41 -3.73 11.40
C THR A 61 -5.58 -4.64 10.21
N LEU A 62 -5.25 -4.10 9.04
CA LEU A 62 -5.16 -4.80 7.77
C LEU A 62 -3.68 -4.96 7.41
N THR A 63 -3.27 -6.15 7.02
CA THR A 63 -1.90 -6.43 6.54
C THR A 63 -1.95 -6.97 5.12
N MET A 64 -1.01 -6.55 4.29
CA MET A 64 -0.84 -7.03 2.92
C MET A 64 0.63 -7.35 2.69
N ASP A 65 0.87 -8.47 2.01
CA ASP A 65 2.21 -8.94 1.64
C ASP A 65 2.33 -8.99 0.12
N LEU A 66 3.56 -8.99 -0.38
CA LEU A 66 3.87 -9.14 -1.79
C LEU A 66 3.21 -10.41 -2.32
N ALA A 67 2.41 -10.25 -3.36
CA ALA A 67 1.76 -11.37 -4.02
C ALA A 67 2.82 -12.23 -4.72
N SER A 68 2.64 -13.55 -4.68
CA SER A 68 3.55 -14.48 -5.35
C SER A 68 3.56 -14.33 -6.87
N ASP A 69 2.53 -13.68 -7.43
CA ASP A 69 2.41 -13.35 -8.85
C ASP A 69 2.70 -11.87 -9.15
N SER A 70 3.38 -11.17 -8.24
CA SER A 70 3.89 -9.82 -8.49
C SER A 70 5.01 -9.84 -9.52
N GLU A 71 5.01 -8.88 -10.44
CA GLU A 71 6.05 -8.70 -11.46
C GLU A 71 7.26 -7.96 -10.88
N ILE A 72 7.88 -8.52 -9.83
CA ILE A 72 9.02 -7.94 -9.13
C ILE A 72 10.14 -8.98 -9.01
N ASP A 73 11.37 -8.61 -9.35
CA ASP A 73 12.54 -9.45 -9.04
C ASP A 73 12.92 -9.28 -7.57
N VAL A 74 12.30 -10.08 -6.70
CA VAL A 74 12.50 -10.00 -5.24
C VAL A 74 13.95 -10.08 -4.79
N ALA A 75 14.84 -10.70 -5.58
CA ALA A 75 16.24 -10.85 -5.22
C ALA A 75 17.07 -9.60 -5.52
N ASN A 76 16.74 -8.87 -6.59
CA ASN A 76 17.59 -7.80 -7.12
C ASN A 76 16.93 -6.43 -7.14
N GLU A 77 15.61 -6.38 -7.18
CA GLU A 77 14.84 -5.16 -7.31
C GLU A 77 14.44 -4.61 -5.94
N LYS A 78 14.66 -3.32 -5.73
CA LYS A 78 14.16 -2.65 -4.53
C LYS A 78 12.66 -2.49 -4.68
N HIS A 79 11.86 -2.96 -3.73
CA HIS A 79 10.40 -2.92 -3.81
C HIS A 79 9.74 -2.76 -2.44
N ILE A 80 8.48 -2.32 -2.44
CA ILE A 80 7.61 -2.50 -1.27
C ILE A 80 7.23 -3.98 -1.19
N HIS A 81 7.54 -4.60 -0.05
CA HIS A 81 7.30 -6.01 0.20
C HIS A 81 6.05 -6.24 1.05
N ALA A 82 5.75 -5.34 1.98
CA ALA A 82 4.58 -5.45 2.85
C ALA A 82 4.07 -4.08 3.27
N THR A 83 2.78 -4.02 3.61
CA THR A 83 2.18 -2.87 4.28
C THR A 83 1.18 -3.31 5.34
N SER A 84 1.06 -2.52 6.41
CA SER A 84 -0.06 -2.60 7.33
C SER A 84 -0.76 -1.26 7.45
N ILE A 85 -2.07 -1.30 7.65
CA ILE A 85 -2.91 -0.13 7.92
C ILE A 85 -3.67 -0.41 9.20
N GLN A 86 -3.38 0.37 10.23
CA GLN A 86 -4.09 0.35 11.50
C GLN A 86 -5.05 1.53 11.57
N PHE A 87 -6.32 1.25 11.78
CA PHE A 87 -7.38 2.25 11.96
C PHE A 87 -7.54 2.55 13.46
N GLU A 88 -7.27 3.81 13.84
CA GLU A 88 -7.27 4.29 15.22
C GLU A 88 -8.53 5.15 15.48
N GLY A 89 -9.70 4.59 15.17
CA GLY A 89 -10.97 5.29 15.18
C GLY A 89 -11.38 5.80 13.80
N ALA A 90 -12.33 6.75 13.74
CA ALA A 90 -12.93 7.21 12.49
C ALA A 90 -12.04 8.17 11.66
N ASP A 91 -11.12 8.85 12.35
CA ASP A 91 -10.39 10.01 11.82
C ASP A 91 -8.87 9.88 11.93
N LYS A 92 -8.36 8.73 12.35
CA LYS A 92 -6.92 8.51 12.48
C LYS A 92 -6.56 7.12 11.97
N MET A 93 -5.46 7.04 11.23
CA MET A 93 -4.86 5.77 10.84
C MET A 93 -3.34 5.87 10.82
N THR A 94 -2.69 4.73 11.00
CA THR A 94 -1.24 4.58 10.90
C THR A 94 -0.95 3.54 9.83
N GLN A 95 -0.08 3.87 8.89
CA GLN A 95 0.40 2.96 7.87
C GLN A 95 1.87 2.61 8.12
N THR A 96 2.21 1.34 8.02
CA THR A 96 3.61 0.89 8.10
C THR A 96 3.98 0.19 6.80
N TRP A 97 4.96 0.73 6.10
CA TRP A 97 5.42 0.26 4.79
C TRP A 97 6.81 -0.34 4.91
N THR A 98 6.97 -1.59 4.48
CA THR A 98 8.25 -2.32 4.53
C THR A 98 8.79 -2.50 3.13
N SER A 99 10.00 -2.01 2.89
CA SER A 99 10.72 -2.17 1.64
C SER A 99 11.84 -3.20 1.77
N PHE A 100 12.11 -3.89 0.66
CA PHE A 100 13.20 -4.84 0.53
C PHE A 100 14.18 -4.33 -0.54
N ALA A 101 15.46 -4.64 -0.37
CA ALA A 101 16.52 -4.38 -1.34
C ALA A 101 17.54 -5.52 -1.28
N GLY A 102 17.90 -6.10 -2.44
CA GLY A 102 18.85 -7.22 -2.48
C GLY A 102 18.37 -8.46 -1.72
N GLY A 103 17.07 -8.78 -1.81
CA GLY A 103 16.47 -9.97 -1.18
C GLY A 103 16.29 -9.91 0.34
N LYS A 104 16.51 -8.75 0.97
CA LYS A 104 16.38 -8.56 2.42
C LYS A 104 15.61 -7.29 2.74
N GLN A 105 15.00 -7.27 3.92
CA GLN A 105 14.38 -6.07 4.46
C GLN A 105 15.41 -4.94 4.55
N ASP A 106 15.04 -3.77 4.04
CA ASP A 106 15.90 -2.58 3.97
C ASP A 106 15.36 -1.50 4.92
N MET A 107 14.17 -0.97 4.61
CA MET A 107 13.57 0.15 5.34
C MET A 107 12.13 -0.14 5.75
N VAL A 108 11.77 0.30 6.95
CA VAL A 108 10.38 0.36 7.44
C VAL A 108 10.03 1.82 7.67
N VAL A 109 8.96 2.29 7.04
CA VAL A 109 8.46 3.67 7.16
C VAL A 109 7.08 3.63 7.80
N GLU A 110 6.92 4.37 8.88
CA GLU A 110 5.62 4.58 9.53
C GLU A 110 5.07 5.97 9.18
N MET A 111 3.80 6.04 8.81
CA MET A 111 3.10 7.27 8.47
C MET A 111 1.77 7.32 9.23
N THR A 112 1.62 8.30 10.11
CA THR A 112 0.35 8.57 10.80
C THR A 112 -0.42 9.68 10.10
N PHE A 113 -1.69 9.41 9.80
CA PHE A 113 -2.59 10.35 9.14
C PHE A 113 -3.77 10.68 10.05
N ASN A 114 -4.18 11.95 10.03
CA ASN A 114 -5.42 12.42 10.62
C ASN A 114 -6.32 12.96 9.50
N ARG A 115 -7.62 12.61 9.52
CA ARG A 115 -8.59 13.10 8.56
C ARG A 115 -8.69 14.62 8.63
N VAL A 116 -8.52 15.28 7.49
CA VAL A 116 -8.81 16.71 7.35
C VAL A 116 -10.32 16.88 7.19
N LYS A 117 -10.90 17.80 7.97
CA LYS A 117 -12.32 18.14 7.92
C LYS A 117 -12.64 19.13 6.82
#